data_AF-A0A7W6F6M3-F1
#
_entry.id   AF-A0A7W6F6M3-F1
#
_cell.length_a   1.000
_cell.length_b   1.000
_cell.length_c   1.000
_cell.angle_alpha   90.00
_cell.angle_beta   90.00
_cell.angle_gamma   90.00
#
_symmetry.space_group_name_H-M   'P 1'
#
loop_
_entity.id
_entity.type
_entity.pdbx_description
1 polymer ?
#
loop_
_entity_poly.entity_id
_entity_poly.type
_entity_poly.pdbx_seq_one_letter_code
_entity_poly.pdbx_strand_id
1 'polypeptide(L)' 'MARNAHAEQHEPPPCPVDDIVTAYLATTHGDARLALRCAVTDALSDLMAAERRARERSRLISRGYVRGQLKDAE' A
#
# COMPACT_ATOMS: atom_id res chain seq x y z
N MET A 1 3.21 -27.84 43.95
CA MET A 1 4.47 -27.94 43.19
C MET A 1 4.19 -27.47 41.76
N ALA A 2 4.31 -26.16 41.54
CA ALA A 2 4.04 -25.52 40.26
C ALA A 2 5.21 -25.78 39.29
N ARG A 3 4.92 -26.30 38.09
CA ARG A 3 5.85 -26.25 36.95
C ARG A 3 5.21 -25.37 35.89
N ASN A 4 5.57 -24.10 36.02
CA ASN A 4 5.59 -23.04 35.03
C ASN A 4 4.81 -23.32 33.75
N ALA A 5 3.67 -22.62 33.70
CA ALA A 5 3.01 -22.13 32.51
C ALA A 5 3.96 -22.06 31.32
N HIS A 6 3.56 -22.73 30.25
CA HIS A 6 4.01 -22.47 28.91
C HIS A 6 4.11 -20.95 28.74
N ALA A 7 5.33 -20.45 28.70
CA ALA A 7 5.58 -19.10 28.21
C ALA A 7 5.02 -19.13 26.79
N GLU A 8 3.82 -18.58 26.64
CA GLU A 8 3.25 -18.23 25.36
C GLU A 8 4.35 -17.42 24.68
N GLN A 9 5.00 -18.07 23.71
CA GLN A 9 5.89 -17.43 22.78
C GLN A 9 5.01 -16.47 22.01
N HIS A 10 4.84 -15.28 22.56
CA HIS A 10 4.29 -14.14 21.85
C HIS A 10 5.39 -13.71 20.88
N GLU A 11 5.59 -14.53 19.84
CA GLU A 11 6.29 -14.10 18.66
C GLU A 11 5.53 -12.86 18.18
N PRO A 12 6.18 -11.68 18.15
CA PRO A 12 5.51 -10.48 17.68
C PRO A 12 4.94 -10.80 16.29
N PRO A 13 3.69 -10.40 16.00
CA PRO A 13 3.09 -10.69 14.70
C PRO A 13 4.09 -10.22 13.63
N PRO A 14 4.38 -11.06 12.62
CA PRO A 14 5.40 -10.76 11.63
C PRO A 14 5.15 -9.33 11.14
N CYS A 15 6.14 -8.47 11.34
CA CYS A 15 6.02 -7.10 10.90
C CYS A 15 5.86 -7.18 9.38
N PRO A 16 4.73 -6.76 8.80
CA PRO A 16 4.50 -6.93 7.37
C PRO A 16 5.58 -6.23 6.53
N VAL A 17 6.28 -5.26 7.12
CA VAL A 17 7.44 -4.61 6.52
C VAL A 17 8.62 -5.57 6.34
N ASP A 18 8.91 -6.44 7.31
CA ASP A 18 10.05 -7.36 7.23
C ASP A 18 9.82 -8.42 6.15
N ASP A 19 8.58 -8.88 5.98
CA ASP A 19 8.20 -9.79 4.88
C ASP A 19 8.36 -9.11 3.51
N ILE A 20 7.94 -7.84 3.40
CA ILE A 20 8.10 -7.05 2.18
C ILE A 20 9.60 -6.85 1.87
N VAL A 21 10.40 -6.46 2.86
CA VAL A 21 11.84 -6.27 2.69
C VAL A 21 12.52 -7.58 2.29
N THR A 22 12.14 -8.69 2.93
CA THR A 22 12.64 -10.03 2.60
C THR A 22 12.30 -10.42 1.17
N ALA A 23 11.08 -10.13 0.71
CA ALA A 23 10.68 -10.39 -0.67
C ALA A 23 11.54 -9.61 -1.67
N TYR A 24 11.76 -8.30 -1.44
CA TYR A 24 12.61 -7.50 -2.33
C TYR A 24 14.07 -7.99 -2.32
N LEU A 25 14.63 -8.32 -1.16
CA LEU A 25 15.98 -8.89 -1.08
C LEU A 25 16.10 -10.24 -1.80
N ALA A 26 15.08 -11.10 -1.70
CA ALA A 26 15.06 -12.36 -2.42
C ALA A 26 15.06 -12.15 -3.94
N THR A 27 14.28 -11.18 -4.44
CA THR A 27 14.22 -10.85 -5.88
C THR A 27 15.50 -10.21 -6.41
N THR A 28 16.30 -9.56 -5.55
CA THR A 28 17.57 -8.93 -5.94
C THR A 28 18.80 -9.74 -5.54
N HIS A 29 18.62 -11.03 -5.25
CA HIS A 29 19.71 -11.94 -4.85
C HIS A 29 20.53 -11.42 -3.65
N GLY A 30 19.88 -10.73 -2.72
CA GLY A 30 20.50 -10.15 -1.53
C GLY A 30 21.15 -8.78 -1.73
N ASP A 31 21.11 -8.20 -2.94
CA ASP A 31 21.58 -6.82 -3.15
C ASP A 31 20.58 -5.83 -2.52
N ALA A 32 20.91 -5.36 -1.31
CA ALA A 32 20.10 -4.42 -0.55
C ALA A 32 19.96 -3.05 -1.23
N ARG A 33 20.96 -2.59 -1.98
CA ARG A 33 20.90 -1.30 -2.68
C ARG A 33 19.92 -1.39 -3.85
N LEU A 34 19.96 -2.50 -4.59
CA LEU A 34 19.01 -2.75 -5.66
C LEU A 34 17.60 -2.97 -5.11
N ALA A 35 17.45 -3.75 -4.03
CA ALA A 35 16.17 -3.99 -3.37
C ALA A 35 15.48 -2.69 -2.96
N LEU A 36 16.22 -1.79 -2.31
CA LEU A 36 15.71 -0.49 -1.89
C LEU A 36 15.27 0.36 -3.09
N ARG A 37 16.05 0.38 -4.17
CA ARG A 37 15.69 1.12 -5.39
C ARG A 37 14.41 0.56 -6.02
N CYS A 38 14.25 -0.76 -6.06
CA CYS A 38 13.03 -1.41 -6.55
C CYS A 38 11.82 -1.06 -5.68
N ALA A 39 11.92 -1.24 -4.35
CA ALA A 39 10.84 -0.94 -3.41
C ALA A 39 10.38 0.52 -3.49
N VAL A 40 11.31 1.48 -3.59
CA VAL A 40 10.98 2.91 -3.75
C VAL A 40 10.31 3.17 -5.10
N THR A 41 10.78 2.53 -6.18
CA THR A 41 10.20 2.70 -7.51
C THR A 41 8.76 2.20 -7.57
N ASP A 42 8.50 1.05 -6.94
CA ASP A 42 7.16 0.46 -6.87
C ASP A 42 6.23 1.33 -6.02
N ALA A 43 6.69 1.80 -4.85
CA ALA A 43 5.91 2.69 -3.98
C ALA A 43 5.53 4.02 -4.67
N LEU A 44 6.46 4.60 -5.44
CA LEU A 44 6.17 5.80 -6.24
C LEU A 44 5.18 5.51 -7.37
N SER A 45 5.26 4.33 -7.99
CA SER A 45 4.33 3.91 -9.05
C SER A 45 2.92 3.72 -8.49
N ASP A 46 2.79 3.10 -7.33
CA ASP A 46 1.53 2.94 -6.62
C ASP A 46 0.92 4.28 -6.23
N LEU A 47 1.75 5.22 -5.75
CA LEU A 47 1.32 6.58 -5.44
C LEU A 47 0.76 7.28 -6.69
N MET A 48 1.50 7.26 -7.81
CA MET A 48 1.05 7.86 -9.07
C MET A 48 -0.25 7.22 -9.59
N ALA A 49 -0.39 5.90 -9.45
CA ALA A 49 -1.62 5.20 -9.82
C ALA A 49 -2.80 5.60 -8.93
N ALA A 50 -2.57 5.72 -7.61
CA ALA A 50 -3.58 6.19 -6.66
C ALA A 50 -4.02 7.63 -6.96
N GLU A 51 -3.08 8.53 -7.23
CA GLU A 51 -3.41 9.91 -7.60
C GLU A 51 -4.20 9.99 -8.92
N ARG A 52 -3.85 9.16 -9.91
CA ARG A 52 -4.58 9.10 -11.18
C ARG A 52 -6.04 8.69 -10.95
N ARG A 53 -6.27 7.64 -10.16
CA ARG A 53 -7.62 7.19 -9.79
C ARG A 53 -8.39 8.29 -9.04
N ALA A 54 -7.73 9.02 -8.15
CA ALA A 54 -8.34 10.14 -7.43
C ALA A 54 -8.76 11.28 -8.37
N ARG A 55 -7.90 11.67 -9.31
CA ARG A 55 -8.20 12.69 -10.34
C ARG A 55 -9.37 12.27 -11.23
N GLU A 56 -9.39 11.01 -11.65
CA GLU A 56 -10.48 10.46 -12.46
C GLU A 56 -11.82 10.46 -11.73
N ARG A 57 -11.82 10.02 -10.46
CA ARG A 57 -13.02 10.07 -9.60
C ARG A 57 -13.51 11.51 -9.39
N SER A 58 -12.61 12.48 -9.18
CA SER A 58 -12.97 13.90 -9.06
C SER A 58 -13.61 14.45 -10.35
N ARG A 59 -13.12 14.02 -11.53
CA ARG A 59 -13.70 14.39 -12.82
C ARG A 59 -15.11 13.83 -13.00
N LEU A 60 -15.35 12.58 -12.58
CA LEU A 60 -16.69 11.97 -12.62
C LEU A 60 -17.67 12.68 -11.69
N ILE A 61 -17.24 13.04 -10.47
CA ILE A 61 -18.06 13.81 -9.53
C ILE A 61 -18.39 15.18 -10.12
N SER A 62 -17.40 15.89 -10.68
CA SER A 62 -17.62 17.21 -11.29
C SER A 62 -18.55 17.13 -12.50
N ARG A 63 -18.41 16.11 -13.36
CA ARG A 63 -19.33 15.89 -14.50
C ARG A 63 -20.74 15.52 -14.03
N GLY A 64 -20.86 14.74 -12.96
CA GLY A 64 -22.14 14.43 -12.32
C GLY A 64 -22.81 15.66 -11.73
N TYR A 65 -22.04 16.51 -11.04
CA TYR A 65 -22.48 17.79 -10.48
C TYR A 65 -22.91 18.77 -11.58
N VAL A 66 -22.11 18.95 -12.64
CA VAL A 66 -22.44 19.80 -13.79
C VAL A 66 -23.69 19.30 -14.52
N ARG A 67 -23.86 17.98 -14.67
CA ARG A 67 -25.05 17.40 -15.32
C ARG A 67 -26.30 17.49 -14.43
N GLY A 68 -26.15 17.45 -13.10
CA GLY A 68 -27.24 17.73 -12.16
C GLY A 68 -27.70 19.18 -12.29
N GLN A 69 -26.76 20.13 -12.21
CA GLN A 69 -27.07 21.56 -12.36
C GLN A 69 -27.69 21.92 -13.71
N LEU A 70 -27.27 21.27 -14.82
CA LEU A 70 -27.91 21.47 -16.13
C LEU A 70 -29.33 20.91 -16.22
N LYS A 71 -29.68 19.92 -15.39
CA LYS A 71 -31.05 19.36 -15.31
C LYS A 71 -31.94 20.15 -14.35
N ASP A 72 -31.36 20.73 -13.30
CA ASP A 72 -32.08 21.54 -12.32
C ASP A 72 -32.29 23.00 -12.78
N ALA A 73 -31.61 23.42 -13.86
CA ALA A 73 -31.73 24.75 -14.48
C ALA A 73 -32.74 24.81 -15.64
N GLU A 74 -33.51 23.75 -15.87
CA GLU A 74 -34.63 23.66 -16.82
C GLU A 74 -35.97 23.70 -16.06
#